data_AF-A0A7V1L3L7-F1
#
_entry.id   AF-A0A7V1L3L7-F1
#
_cell.length_a   1.000
_cell.length_b   1.000
_cell.length_c   1.000
_cell.angle_alpha   90.00
_cell.angle_beta   90.00
_cell.angle_gamma   90.00
#
_symmetry.space_group_name_H-M   'P 1'
#
loop_
_entity.id
_entity.type
_entity.pdbx_description
1 polymer ?
#
loop_
_entity_poly.entity_id
_entity_poly.type
_entity_poly.pdbx_seq_one_letter_code
_entity_poly.pdbx_strand_id
1 'polypeptide(L)' 'ALDPEMIVPGTEGFTRAYVAHLLRAGEMLGASIASLHNLGFILSLVDGARKAIFSGSFDKYRADFVHDYYYS' A
#
# COMPACT_ATOMS: atom_id res chain seq x y z
N ALA A 1 -6.77 11.58 1.02
CA ALA A 1 -6.22 10.50 0.18
C ALA A 1 -6.71 9.15 0.70
N LEU A 2 -6.59 8.10 -0.12
CA LEU A 2 -6.83 6.71 0.26
C LEU A 2 -5.75 6.24 1.24
N ASP A 3 -4.50 6.56 0.94
CA ASP A 3 -3.34 6.38 1.81
C ASP A 3 -2.52 7.68 1.75
N PRO A 4 -2.25 8.35 2.89
CA PRO A 4 -1.43 9.56 2.93
C PRO A 4 0.08 9.29 2.83
N GLU A 5 0.53 8.07 3.13
CA GLU A 5 1.95 7.68 3.12
C GLU A 5 2.35 7.08 1.77
N MET A 6 1.37 6.57 1.01
CA MET A 6 1.59 5.94 -0.27
C MET A 6 0.75 6.52 -1.41
N ILE A 7 1.43 7.00 -2.46
CA ILE A 7 0.79 7.37 -3.73
C ILE A 7 0.89 6.18 -4.70
N VAL A 8 -0.24 5.56 -5.00
CA VAL A 8 -0.35 4.51 -6.03
C VAL A 8 -1.08 5.06 -7.25
N PRO A 9 -0.44 5.08 -8.45
CA PRO A 9 -1.05 5.58 -9.68
C PRO A 9 -2.40 4.91 -9.99
N GLY A 10 -3.38 5.72 -10.37
CA GLY A 10 -4.76 5.29 -10.60
C GLY A 10 -5.60 5.19 -9.32
N THR A 11 -5.05 5.54 -8.15
CA THR A 11 -5.80 5.55 -6.88
C THR A 11 -5.66 6.84 -6.06
N GLU A 12 -4.76 7.74 -6.46
CA GLU A 12 -4.39 8.98 -5.77
C GLU A 12 -5.57 9.95 -5.55
N GLY A 13 -6.57 9.92 -6.44
CA GLY A 13 -7.75 10.79 -6.37
C GLY A 13 -8.83 10.30 -5.40
N PHE A 14 -8.75 9.05 -4.92
CA PHE A 14 -9.78 8.48 -4.06
C PHE A 14 -9.50 8.76 -2.59
N THR A 15 -10.56 8.73 -1.79
CA THR A 15 -10.48 8.85 -0.32
C THR A 15 -10.88 7.55 0.34
N ARG A 16 -10.38 7.31 1.56
CA ARG A 16 -10.82 6.16 2.38
C ARG A 16 -12.33 6.11 2.55
N ALA A 17 -12.95 7.26 2.81
CA ALA A 17 -14.40 7.35 3.00
C ALA A 17 -15.17 6.92 1.76
N TYR A 18 -14.73 7.35 0.58
CA TYR A 18 -15.36 6.99 -0.70
C TYR A 18 -15.20 5.50 -1.02
N VAL A 19 -13.99 4.95 -0.91
CA VAL A 19 -13.75 3.52 -1.16
C VAL A 19 -14.54 2.67 -0.16
N ALA A 20 -14.58 3.05 1.12
CA ALA A 20 -15.36 2.33 2.12
C ALA A 20 -16.87 2.42 1.87
N HIS A 21 -17.37 3.51 1.29
CA HIS A 21 -18.75 3.61 0.84
C HIS A 21 -19.05 2.63 -0.31
N LEU A 22 -18.23 2.61 -1.36
CA LEU A 22 -18.39 1.71 -2.51
C LEU A 22 -18.37 0.23 -2.09
N LEU A 23 -17.46 -0.14 -1.19
CA LEU A 23 -17.37 -1.51 -0.67
C LEU A 23 -18.64 -1.92 0.10
N ARG A 24 -19.19 -1.03 0.93
CA ARG A 24 -20.45 -1.29 1.66
C ARG A 24 -21.67 -1.33 0.74
N ALA A 25 -21.65 -0.56 -0.35
CA ALA A 25 -22.68 -0.56 -1.38
C ALA A 25 -22.61 -1.80 -2.29
N GLY A 26 -21.54 -2.60 -2.23
CA GLY A 26 -21.34 -3.76 -3.10
C GLY A 26 -20.95 -3.38 -4.53
N GLU A 27 -20.45 -2.16 -4.74
CA GLU A 27 -20.04 -1.70 -6.07
C GLU A 27 -18.68 -2.27 -6.48
N MET A 28 -18.60 -2.83 -7.70
CA MET A 28 -17.38 -3.43 -8.25
C MET A 28 -16.19 -2.46 -8.25
N LEU A 29 -16.45 -1.16 -8.44
CA LEU A 29 -15.41 -0.12 -8.43
C LEU A 29 -14.64 -0.10 -7.11
N GLY A 30 -15.30 -0.32 -5.97
CA GLY A 30 -14.65 -0.38 -4.66
C GLY A 30 -13.61 -1.50 -4.59
N ALA A 31 -13.95 -2.68 -5.10
CA ALA A 31 -13.03 -3.82 -5.17
C ALA A 31 -11.87 -3.58 -6.14
N SER A 32 -12.14 -2.97 -7.30
CA SER A 32 -11.10 -2.63 -8.28
C SER A 32 -10.08 -1.62 -7.72
N ILE A 33 -10.54 -0.55 -7.06
CA ILE A 33 -9.66 0.45 -6.44
C ILE A 33 -8.81 -0.19 -5.34
N ALA A 34 -9.43 -0.98 -4.45
CA ALA A 34 -8.72 -1.68 -3.39
C ALA A 34 -7.67 -2.65 -3.94
N SER A 35 -8.00 -3.40 -5.01
CA SER A 35 -7.06 -4.34 -5.62
C SER A 35 -5.87 -3.62 -6.26
N LEU A 36 -6.11 -2.52 -6.98
CA LEU A 36 -5.05 -1.72 -7.58
C LEU A 36 -4.12 -1.12 -6.52
N HIS A 37 -4.70 -0.56 -5.45
CA HIS A 37 -3.95 0.03 -4.35
C HIS A 37 -3.10 -1.02 -3.62
N ASN A 38 -3.69 -2.17 -3.28
CA ASN A 38 -3.00 -3.29 -2.63
C ASN A 38 -1.85 -3.83 -3.49
N LEU A 39 -2.04 -3.94 -4.80
CA LEU A 39 -0.97 -4.36 -5.70
C LEU A 39 0.17 -3.34 -5.70
N GLY A 40 -0.14 -2.04 -5.76
CA GLY A 40 0.86 -0.98 -5.65
C GLY A 40 1.68 -1.09 -4.37
N PHE A 41 1.02 -1.28 -3.23
CA PHE A 41 1.66 -1.51 -1.93
C PHE A 41 2.64 -2.69 -1.97
N ILE A 42 2.19 -3.86 -2.41
CA ILE A 42 3.05 -5.05 -2.46
C ILE A 42 4.24 -4.84 -3.40
N LEU A 43 4.04 -4.21 -4.57
CA LEU A 43 5.12 -3.91 -5.50
C LEU A 43 6.18 -2.98 -4.88
N SER A 44 5.76 -1.95 -4.14
CA SER A 44 6.68 -1.05 -3.43
C SER A 44 7.46 -1.77 -2.32
N LEU A 45 6.77 -2.61 -1.54
CA LEU A 45 7.38 -3.43 -0.49
C LEU A 45 8.49 -4.34 -1.05
N VAL A 46 8.20 -5.07 -2.13
CA VAL A 46 9.20 -5.98 -2.71
C VAL A 46 10.32 -5.24 -3.45
N ASP A 47 10.05 -4.05 -4.01
CA ASP A 47 11.09 -3.21 -4.61
C ASP A 47 12.06 -2.66 -3.55
N GLY A 48 11.52 -2.17 -2.41
CA GLY A 48 12.32 -1.76 -1.25
C GLY A 48 13.17 -2.91 -0.71
N ALA A 49 12.56 -4.08 -0.51
CA ALA A 49 13.26 -5.29 -0.09
C ALA A 49 14.40 -5.65 -1.05
N ARG A 50 14.14 -5.63 -2.37
CA ARG A 50 15.15 -5.91 -3.41
C ARG A 50 16.33 -4.94 -3.31
N LYS A 51 16.08 -3.64 -3.17
CA LYS A 51 17.13 -2.61 -3.01
C LYS A 51 17.95 -2.85 -1.75
N ALA A 52 17.30 -3.21 -0.64
CA ALA A 52 17.96 -3.49 0.63
C ALA A 52 18.84 -4.75 0.57
N ILE A 53 18.42 -5.78 -0.15
CA ILE A 53 19.24 -6.98 -0.40
C ILE A 53 20.51 -6.61 -1.17
N PHE A 54 20.39 -5.83 -2.25
CA PHE A 54 21.55 -5.43 -3.05
C PHE A 54 22.52 -4.51 -2.31
N SER A 55 22.06 -3.75 -1.33
CA SER A 55 22.91 -2.90 -0.48
C SER A 55 23.37 -3.58 0.82
N GLY A 56 23.02 -4.85 1.05
CA GLY A 56 23.37 -5.57 2.29
C GLY A 56 22.66 -5.04 3.55
N SER A 57 21.55 -4.32 3.39
CA SER A 57 20.79 -3.66 4.47
C SER A 57 19.40 -4.27 4.73
N PHE A 58 19.15 -5.48 4.21
CA PHE A 58 17.84 -6.13 4.28
C PHE A 58 17.32 -6.32 5.71
N ASP A 59 18.17 -6.70 6.66
CA ASP A 59 17.74 -6.91 8.06
C ASP A 59 17.20 -5.62 8.68
N LYS A 60 17.85 -4.48 8.41
CA LYS A 60 17.37 -3.17 8.84
C LYS A 60 16.05 -2.82 8.16
N TYR A 61 15.97 -2.96 6.84
CA TYR A 61 14.73 -2.70 6.08
C TYR A 61 13.55 -3.51 6.62
N ARG A 62 13.76 -4.80 6.89
CA ARG A 62 12.75 -5.68 7.47
C ARG A 62 12.34 -5.23 8.88
N ALA A 63 13.30 -4.88 9.73
CA ALA A 63 13.02 -4.44 11.10
C ALA A 63 12.20 -3.15 11.11
N ASP A 64 12.60 -2.16 10.30
CA ASP A 64 11.90 -0.88 10.17
C ASP A 64 10.47 -1.11 9.62
N PHE A 65 10.31 -1.89 8.54
CA PHE A 65 8.98 -2.21 7.99
C PHE A 65 8.06 -2.93 8.99
N VAL A 66 8.57 -3.93 9.71
CA VAL A 66 7.78 -4.67 10.71
C VAL A 66 7.40 -3.76 11.88
N HIS A 67 8.31 -2.88 12.32
CA HIS A 67 8.00 -1.91 13.35
C HIS A 67 6.84 -1.01 12.92
N ASP A 68 6.96 -0.39 11.74
CA ASP A 68 5.97 0.56 11.27
C ASP A 68 4.63 -0.13 10.98
N TYR A 69 4.64 -1.31 10.36
CA TYR A 69 3.41 -2.02 10.00
C TYR A 69 2.56 -2.48 11.19
N TYR A 70 3.19 -2.79 12.34
CA TYR A 70 2.47 -3.31 13.51
C TYR A 70 2.33 -2.31 14.66
N TYR A 71 3.17 -1.28 14.72
CA TYR A 71 3.26 -0.38 15.88
C TYR A 71 3.12 1.10 15.56
N SER A 72 3.02 1.50 14.28
CA SER A 72 2.59 2.85 13.87
C SER A 72 1.10 2.88 13.55
#